data_AF-A0A7X7FKN2-F1
#
_entry.id   AF-A0A7X7FKN2-F1
#
_cell.length_a   1.000
_cell.length_b   1.000
_cell.length_c   1.000
_cell.angle_alpha   90.00
_cell.angle_beta   90.00
_cell.angle_gamma   90.00
#
_symmetry.space_group_name_H-M   'P 1'
#
loop_
_entity.id
_entity.type
_entity.pdbx_description
1 polymer ?
#
loop_
_entity_poly.entity_id
_entity_poly.type
_entity_poly.pdbx_seq_one_letter_code
_entity_poly.pdbx_strand_id
1 'polypeptide(L)'
;MPQWLSNWFERHQHPASLVLHLVGIPLTVVAAGLAVAQLWQWRWDLWWRPAALLIVGYLLQWIGHLIEGNDMGELILVKKRLGRRYVAVSPKYGEKTDGPLDS
;
A
#
# COMPACT_ATOMS: atom_id res chain seq x y z
N MET A 1 -0.14 11.57 18.66
CA MET A 1 -0.56 10.44 17.80
C MET A 1 0.58 9.45 17.69
N PRO A 2 0.31 8.14 17.53
CA PRO A 2 1.37 7.17 17.23
C PRO A 2 2.13 7.56 15.96
N GLN A 3 3.46 7.42 15.96
CA GLN A 3 4.31 7.85 14.83
C GLN A 3 3.90 7.20 13.50
N TRP A 4 3.51 5.93 13.53
CA TRP A 4 3.08 5.20 12.33
C TRP A 4 1.83 5.82 11.68
N LEU A 5 0.93 6.36 12.50
CA LEU A 5 -0.30 7.00 12.04
C LEU A 5 0.00 8.40 11.46
N SER A 6 0.89 9.14 12.11
CA SER A 6 1.39 10.42 11.60
C SER A 6 2.05 10.25 10.22
N ASN A 7 2.95 9.28 10.08
CA ASN A 7 3.60 8.96 8.80
C ASN A 7 2.58 8.50 7.74
N TRP A 8 1.52 7.81 8.16
CA TRP A 8 0.47 7.38 7.25
C TRP A 8 -0.32 8.58 6.71
N PHE A 9 -0.73 9.51 7.57
CA PHE A 9 -1.42 10.74 7.14
C PHE A 9 -0.54 11.65 6.28
N GLU A 10 0.76 11.72 6.56
CA GLU A 10 1.72 12.48 5.74
C GLU A 10 1.83 11.92 4.31
N ARG A 11 1.68 10.60 4.15
CA ARG A 11 1.74 9.94 2.84
C ARG A 11 0.41 9.90 2.10
N HIS A 12 -0.70 10.22 2.75
CA HIS A 12 -2.06 10.12 2.18
C HIS A 12 -2.84 11.39 2.52
N GLN A 13 -2.58 12.46 1.78
CA GLN A 13 -3.20 13.76 2.02
C GLN A 13 -4.42 13.96 1.12
N HIS A 14 -4.50 13.26 -0.03
CA HIS A 14 -5.66 13.35 -0.91
C HIS A 14 -6.87 12.58 -0.33
N PRO A 15 -8.06 13.18 -0.24
CA PRO A 15 -9.23 12.53 0.38
C PRO A 15 -9.65 11.25 -0.33
N ALA A 16 -9.58 11.21 -1.67
CA ALA A 16 -9.84 9.98 -2.42
C ALA A 16 -8.80 8.87 -2.12
N SER A 17 -7.52 9.24 -1.93
CA SER A 17 -6.47 8.29 -1.57
C SER A 17 -6.75 7.69 -0.19
N LEU A 18 -7.14 8.51 0.78
CA LEU A 18 -7.55 8.07 2.12
C LEU A 18 -8.73 7.09 2.07
N VAL A 19 -9.81 7.42 1.34
CA VAL A 19 -10.98 6.54 1.22
C VAL A 19 -10.62 5.20 0.58
N LEU A 20 -9.84 5.22 -0.50
CA LEU A 20 -9.40 4.01 -1.18
C LEU A 20 -8.56 3.11 -0.26
N HIS A 21 -7.70 3.69 0.57
CA HIS A 21 -6.91 2.94 1.56
C HIS A 21 -7.77 2.43 2.72
N LEU A 22 -8.72 3.22 3.21
CA LEU A 22 -9.65 2.82 4.26
C LEU A 22 -10.49 1.60 3.86
N VAL A 23 -10.75 1.40 2.55
CA VAL A 23 -11.43 0.20 2.04
C VAL A 23 -10.43 -0.91 1.66
N GLY A 24 -9.35 -0.56 0.97
CA GLY A 24 -8.38 -1.51 0.46
C GLY A 24 -7.59 -2.25 1.56
N ILE A 25 -7.24 -1.57 2.66
CA ILE A 25 -6.50 -2.18 3.77
C ILE A 25 -7.36 -3.26 4.47
N PRO A 26 -8.60 -2.99 4.91
CA PRO A 26 -9.46 -4.04 5.47
C PRO A 26 -9.67 -5.22 4.51
N LEU A 27 -9.86 -4.97 3.20
CA LEU A 27 -10.02 -6.05 2.22
C LEU A 27 -8.79 -6.96 2.14
N THR A 28 -7.59 -6.39 2.12
CA THR A 28 -6.34 -7.17 2.09
C THR A 28 -6.11 -7.93 3.41
N VAL A 29 -6.47 -7.36 4.56
CA VAL A 29 -6.43 -8.06 5.86
C VAL A 29 -7.41 -9.23 5.90
N VAL A 30 -8.66 -9.02 5.44
CA VAL A 30 -9.67 -10.09 5.34
C VAL A 30 -9.23 -11.17 4.36
N ALA A 31 -8.64 -10.80 3.22
CA ALA A 31 -8.09 -11.75 2.27
C ALA A 31 -7.03 -12.67 2.90
N ALA A 32 -6.09 -12.10 3.66
CA ALA A 32 -5.05 -12.86 4.36
C ALA A 32 -5.65 -13.81 5.42
N GLY A 33 -6.57 -13.30 6.26
CA GLY A 33 -7.26 -14.13 7.26
C GLY A 33 -8.06 -15.27 6.63
N LEU A 34 -8.77 -14.99 5.52
CA LEU A 34 -9.51 -16.00 4.77
C LEU A 34 -8.58 -17.04 4.15
N ALA A 35 -7.44 -16.63 3.59
CA ALA A 35 -6.45 -17.54 3.04
C ALA A 35 -5.92 -18.51 4.11
N VAL A 36 -5.55 -18.00 5.29
CA VAL A 36 -5.10 -18.82 6.42
C VAL A 36 -6.19 -19.78 6.88
N ALA A 37 -7.43 -19.31 7.02
CA ALA A 37 -8.55 -20.15 7.45
C ALA A 37 -8.87 -21.27 6.42
N GLN A 38 -8.84 -20.96 5.12
CA GLN A 38 -9.06 -21.95 4.07
C GLN A 38 -7.92 -22.96 3.99
N LEU A 39 -6.67 -22.51 4.12
CA LEU A 39 -5.50 -23.39 4.17
C LEU A 39 -5.60 -24.37 5.34
N TRP A 40 -5.96 -23.88 6.53
CA TRP A 40 -6.15 -24.70 7.73
C TRP A 40 -7.25 -25.74 7.56
N GLN A 41 -8.33 -25.40 6.85
CA GLN A 41 -9.45 -26.31 6.59
C GLN A 41 -9.25 -27.16 5.33
N TRP A 42 -8.06 -27.11 4.69
CA TRP A 42 -7.75 -27.80 3.44
C TRP A 42 -8.69 -27.46 2.27
N ARG A 43 -9.31 -26.27 2.30
CA ARG A 43 -10.30 -25.77 1.33
C ARG A 43 -9.65 -25.12 0.12
N TRP A 44 -8.78 -25.87 -0.55
CA TRP A 44 -8.11 -25.42 -1.77
C TRP A 44 -9.06 -25.14 -2.93
N ASP A 45 -10.25 -25.75 -2.93
CA ASP A 45 -11.34 -25.49 -3.88
C ASP A 45 -11.77 -24.01 -3.92
N LEU A 46 -11.53 -23.27 -2.84
CA LEU A 46 -11.97 -21.88 -2.66
C LEU A 46 -10.86 -20.84 -2.78
N TRP A 47 -9.68 -21.22 -3.29
CA TRP A 47 -8.47 -20.37 -3.37
C TRP A 47 -8.71 -19.02 -4.05
N TRP A 48 -9.65 -18.96 -4.99
CA TRP A 48 -9.96 -17.75 -5.75
C TRP A 48 -10.55 -16.64 -4.87
N ARG A 49 -11.19 -16.97 -3.74
CA ARG A 49 -11.84 -15.99 -2.85
C ARG A 49 -10.82 -15.05 -2.18
N PRO A 50 -9.82 -15.55 -1.42
CA PRO A 50 -8.78 -14.69 -0.86
C PRO A 50 -7.95 -14.04 -1.97
N ALA A 51 -7.71 -14.72 -3.09
CA ALA A 51 -6.98 -14.12 -4.22
C ALA A 51 -7.72 -12.91 -4.80
N ALA A 52 -9.03 -13.03 -5.05
CA ALA A 52 -9.85 -11.93 -5.57
C ALA A 52 -9.92 -10.75 -4.59
N LEU A 53 -10.11 -11.02 -3.30
CA LEU A 53 -10.11 -9.96 -2.26
C LEU A 53 -8.76 -9.27 -2.16
N LEU A 54 -7.66 -10.03 -2.24
CA LEU A 54 -6.30 -9.49 -2.22
C LEU A 54 -6.06 -8.60 -3.45
N ILE A 55 -6.41 -9.08 -4.65
CA ILE A 55 -6.24 -8.32 -5.89
C ILE A 55 -7.06 -7.02 -5.84
N VAL A 56 -8.35 -7.10 -5.50
CA VAL A 56 -9.22 -5.91 -5.43
C VAL A 56 -8.73 -4.94 -4.36
N GLY A 57 -8.42 -5.42 -3.15
CA GLY A 57 -7.93 -4.60 -2.06
C GLY A 57 -6.60 -3.93 -2.38
N TYR A 58 -5.68 -4.64 -3.05
CA TYR A 58 -4.41 -4.11 -3.50
C TYR A 58 -4.57 -3.08 -4.61
N LEU A 59 -5.45 -3.34 -5.59
CA LEU A 59 -5.74 -2.39 -6.68
C LEU A 59 -6.31 -1.07 -6.15
N LEU A 60 -7.20 -1.11 -5.17
CA LEU A 60 -7.72 0.12 -4.54
C LEU A 60 -6.61 0.94 -3.89
N GLN A 61 -5.72 0.30 -3.12
CA GLN A 61 -4.57 0.97 -2.51
C GLN A 61 -3.63 1.56 -3.57
N TRP A 62 -3.34 0.79 -4.61
CA TRP A 62 -2.50 1.24 -5.73
C TRP A 62 -3.10 2.45 -6.45
N ILE A 63 -4.41 2.46 -6.73
CA ILE A 63 -5.10 3.62 -7.30
C ILE A 63 -5.00 4.82 -6.35
N GLY A 64 -5.13 4.62 -5.04
CA GLY A 64 -4.94 5.69 -4.05
C GLY A 64 -3.55 6.31 -4.15
N HIS A 65 -2.51 5.47 -4.21
CA HIS A 65 -1.12 5.90 -4.39
C HIS A 65 -0.87 6.61 -5.74
N LEU A 66 -1.52 6.15 -6.82
CA LEU A 66 -1.46 6.84 -8.13
C LEU A 66 -2.08 8.24 -8.07
N ILE A 67 -3.24 8.39 -7.40
CA ILE A 67 -3.90 9.68 -7.22
C ILE A 67 -3.03 10.62 -6.39
N GLU A 68 -2.47 10.10 -5.30
CA GLU A 68 -1.56 10.82 -4.42
C GLU A 68 -0.30 11.26 -5.19
N GLY A 69 0.26 10.37 -6.03
CA GLY A 69 1.51 10.58 -6.77
C GLY A 69 2.74 10.09 -6.01
N ASN A 70 2.59 9.09 -5.15
CA ASN A 70 3.70 8.44 -4.44
C ASN A 70 3.73 6.92 -4.67
N ASP A 71 4.85 6.29 -4.34
CA ASP A 71 5.04 4.86 -4.49
C ASP A 71 4.42 4.07 -3.33
N MET A 72 3.92 2.88 -3.65
CA MET A 72 3.51 1.86 -2.67
C MET A 72 4.69 1.54 -1.73
N GLY A 73 4.41 1.28 -0.45
CA GLY A 73 5.46 0.94 0.53
C GLY A 73 6.34 -0.25 0.10
N GLU A 74 5.74 -1.30 -0.47
CA GLU A 74 6.46 -2.47 -0.99
C GLU A 74 7.38 -2.12 -2.16
N LEU A 75 6.90 -1.28 -3.09
CA LEU A 75 7.70 -0.81 -4.22
C LEU A 75 8.84 0.09 -3.75
N ILE A 76 8.64 0.92 -2.72
CA ILE A 76 9.72 1.69 -2.09
C ILE A 76 10.79 0.75 -1.53
N LEU A 77 10.40 -0.29 -0.79
CA LEU A 77 11.35 -1.26 -0.25
C LEU A 77 12.14 -1.97 -1.37
N VAL A 78 11.47 -2.37 -2.45
CA VAL A 78 12.12 -3.00 -3.62
C VAL A 78 13.06 -2.00 -4.31
N LYS A 79 12.60 -0.78 -4.61
CA LYS A 79 13.41 0.26 -5.25
C LYS A 79 14.62 0.63 -4.40
N LYS A 80 14.44 0.76 -3.07
CA LYS A 80 15.52 1.00 -2.12
C LYS A 80 16.56 -0.11 -2.14
N ARG A 81 16.14 -1.39 -2.18
CA ARG A 81 17.06 -2.52 -2.32
C ARG A 81 17.80 -2.54 -3.66
N LEU A 82 17.22 -1.94 -4.70
CA LEU A 82 17.81 -1.84 -6.03
C LEU A 82 18.59 -0.53 -6.25
N GLY A 83 18.73 0.34 -5.25
CA GLY A 83 19.36 1.65 -5.39
C GLY A 83 18.60 2.61 -6.34
N ARG A 84 17.32 2.35 -6.60
CA ARG A 84 16.48 3.17 -7.49
C ARG A 84 15.77 4.27 -6.72
N ARG A 85 15.59 5.43 -7.38
CA ARG A 85 14.78 6.54 -6.87
C ARG A 85 13.35 6.08 -6.61
N TYR A 86 12.79 6.51 -5.48
CA TYR A 86 11.41 6.24 -5.07
C TYR A 86 10.77 7.51 -4.51
N VAL A 87 9.45 7.59 -4.55
CA VAL A 87 8.68 8.72 -4.03
C VAL A 87 7.89 8.27 -2.81
N ALA A 88 8.30 8.68 -1.61
CA ALA A 88 7.58 8.30 -0.38
C ALA A 88 6.37 9.21 -0.09
N VAL A 89 6.56 10.51 -0.30
CA VAL A 89 5.55 11.57 -0.14
C VAL A 89 5.46 12.30 -1.47
N SER A 90 4.24 12.65 -1.89
CA SER A 90 4.04 13.31 -3.18
C SER A 90 4.64 14.71 -3.17
N PRO A 91 5.40 15.11 -4.20
CA PRO A 91 5.93 16.47 -4.32
C PRO A 91 4.84 17.55 -4.37
N LYS A 92 3.60 17.16 -4.68
CA LYS A 92 2.42 18.05 -4.71
C LYS A 92 2.08 18.65 -3.34
N TYR A 93 2.48 17.98 -2.26
CA TYR A 93 2.12 18.35 -0.90
C TYR A 93 3.33 18.65 -0.01
N GLY A 94 4.55 18.54 -0.56
CA GLY A 94 5.78 18.91 0.12
C GLY A 94 6.81 19.47 -0.86
N GLU A 95 7.16 20.74 -0.71
CA GLU A 95 8.48 21.22 -1.15
C GLU A 95 9.57 20.43 -0.40
N LYS A 96 10.55 19.93 -1.16
CA LYS A 96 11.83 19.31 -0.73
C LYS A 96 11.78 17.94 -0.05
N THR A 97 12.00 16.91 -0.87
CA THR A 97 13.11 15.98 -0.61
C THR A 97 13.82 15.68 -1.94
N ASP A 98 14.64 16.63 -2.38
CA ASP A 98 15.78 16.28 -3.23
C ASP A 98 16.72 15.43 -2.37
N GLY A 99 17.02 14.23 -2.83
CA GLY A 99 18.08 13.43 -2.24
C GLY A 99 18.63 12.41 -3.22
N PRO A 100 19.79 12.69 -3.83
CA PRO A 100 20.90 11.76 -3.95
C PRO A 100 21.95 12.09 -2.88
N LEU A 101 22.49 11.08 -2.19
CA LEU A 101 23.67 11.23 -1.32
C LEU A 101 24.61 10.03 -1.44
N ASP A 102 25.30 9.95 -2.59
CA ASP A 102 26.59 9.29 -2.88
C ASP A 102 26.75 9.25 -4.43
N SER A 103 27.78 9.71 -5.16
CA SER A 103 29.20 10.08 -4.95
C SER A 103 30.00 9.21 -4.00
#